data_AF-A0A1C0T4W8-F1
#
_entry.id   AF-A0A1C0T4W8-F1
#
_cell.length_a   1.000
_cell.length_b   1.000
_cell.length_c   1.000
_cell.angle_alpha   90.00
_cell.angle_beta   90.00
_cell.angle_gamma   90.00
#
_symmetry.space_group_name_H-M   'P 1'
#
loop_
_entity.id
_entity.type
_entity.pdbx_description
1 polymer ?
#
loop_
_entity_poly.entity_id
_entity_poly.type
_entity_poly.pdbx_seq_one_letter_code
_entity_poly.pdbx_strand_id
1 'polypeptide(L)' 'MQYEQARPRTEVRFDPERHGSVVGDFQFESGDVLCITRRDGGLMAQLAGQSAIEIYPETEDVFFYRIVQAQLFLQPQRAW' A
#
# COMPACT_ATOMS: atom_id res chain seq x y z
N MET A 1 8.86 -14.32 -3.07
CA MET A 1 8.10 -13.07 -2.93
C MET A 1 6.57 -13.27 -2.82
N GLN A 2 5.97 -14.37 -3.31
CA GLN A 2 4.53 -14.63 -3.16
C GLN A 2 4.11 -15.07 -1.74
N TYR A 3 5.04 -15.66 -0.98
CA TYR A 3 4.82 -16.11 0.40
C TYR A 3 4.51 -14.98 1.38
N GLU A 4 4.93 -13.73 1.10
CA GLU A 4 4.69 -12.59 2.00
C GLU A 4 3.26 -12.06 1.95
N GLN A 5 2.57 -12.25 0.83
CA GLN A 5 1.17 -11.84 0.69
C GLN A 5 0.21 -12.76 1.46
N ALA A 6 0.60 -14.03 1.69
CA ALA A 6 -0.27 -15.06 2.27
C ALA A 6 -0.12 -15.22 3.80
N ARG A 7 0.84 -14.53 4.44
CA ARG A 7 0.97 -14.56 5.90
C ARG A 7 -0.17 -13.75 6.54
N PRO A 8 -0.76 -14.22 7.65
CA PRO A 8 -1.70 -13.42 8.42
C PRO A 8 -1.04 -12.10 8.83
N ARG A 9 -1.60 -10.98 8.37
CA ARG A 9 -1.10 -9.65 8.74
C ARG A 9 -1.65 -9.27 10.10
N THR A 10 -0.78 -8.85 11.00
CA THR A 10 -1.18 -8.37 12.34
C THR A 10 -1.01 -6.86 12.38
N GLU A 11 -2.12 -6.16 12.55
CA GLU A 11 -2.08 -4.72 12.72
C GLU A 11 -1.47 -4.32 14.05
N VAL A 12 -0.62 -3.31 14.02
CA VAL A 12 -0.24 -2.55 15.21
C VAL A 12 -1.07 -1.27 15.30
N ARG A 13 -1.26 -0.76 16.52
CA ARG A 13 -1.98 0.50 16.71
C ARG A 13 -1.25 1.63 15.97
N PHE A 14 -2.00 2.40 15.17
CA PHE A 14 -1.44 3.58 14.51
C PHE A 14 -0.91 4.58 15.54
N ASP A 15 0.35 4.98 15.31
CA ASP A 15 1.08 5.99 16.06
C ASP A 15 1.54 7.09 15.10
N PRO A 16 1.05 8.33 15.24
CA PRO A 16 1.41 9.42 14.38
C PRO A 16 2.91 9.75 14.30
N GLU A 17 3.67 9.58 15.37
CA GLU A 17 5.08 9.95 15.38
C GLU A 17 5.92 8.92 14.63
N ARG A 18 5.54 7.64 14.76
CA ARG A 18 6.27 6.51 14.16
C ARG A 18 5.88 6.25 12.72
N HIS A 19 4.60 6.39 12.39
CA HIS A 19 4.06 6.01 11.07
C HIS A 19 3.76 7.23 10.19
N GLY A 20 3.96 8.46 10.68
CA GLY A 20 3.67 9.68 9.92
C GLY A 20 4.68 10.01 8.82
N SER A 21 5.88 9.44 8.90
CA SER A 21 7.00 9.72 7.99
C SER A 21 6.73 9.30 6.54
N VAL A 22 5.82 8.34 6.33
CA VAL A 22 5.49 7.81 4.98
C VAL A 22 4.50 8.67 4.20
N VAL A 23 4.03 9.78 4.74
CA VAL A 23 3.15 10.72 4.03
C VAL A 23 3.92 11.42 2.92
N GLY A 24 3.41 11.35 1.69
CA GLY A 24 4.07 11.92 0.51
C GLY A 24 3.69 11.23 -0.79
N ASP A 25 4.36 11.63 -1.87
CA ASP A 25 4.15 11.08 -3.21
C ASP A 25 5.33 10.20 -3.62
N PHE A 26 5.02 8.99 -4.07
CA PHE A 26 6.00 7.98 -4.48
C PHE A 26 5.78 7.64 -5.95
N GLN A 27 6.77 7.91 -6.79
CA GLN A 27 6.73 7.62 -8.21
C GLN A 27 7.31 6.23 -8.50
N PHE A 28 6.58 5.42 -9.25
CA PHE A 28 7.07 4.14 -9.77
C PHE A 28 7.80 4.32 -11.10
N GLU A 29 8.63 3.35 -11.47
CA GLU A 29 9.33 3.35 -12.76
C GLU A 29 8.38 3.37 -13.97
N SER A 30 7.14 2.88 -13.82
CA SER A 30 6.08 2.96 -14.84
C SER A 30 5.56 4.38 -15.09
N GLY A 31 5.90 5.35 -14.22
CA GLY A 31 5.38 6.70 -14.22
C GLY A 31 4.15 6.91 -13.34
N ASP A 32 3.56 5.82 -12.82
CA ASP A 32 2.44 5.88 -11.86
C ASP A 32 2.90 6.54 -10.54
N VAL A 33 1.97 7.27 -9.90
CA VAL A 33 2.22 7.92 -8.60
C VAL A 33 1.29 7.34 -7.54
N LEU A 34 1.89 6.92 -6.43
CA LEU A 34 1.20 6.56 -5.19
C LEU A 34 1.25 7.75 -4.22
N CYS A 35 0.10 8.31 -3.90
CA CYS A 35 -0.03 9.37 -2.90
C CYS A 35 -0.45 8.76 -1.56
N ILE A 36 0.33 9.02 -0.50
CA ILE A 36 0.02 8.65 0.87
C ILE A 36 -0.37 9.89 1.65
N THR A 37 -1.59 9.93 2.18
CA THR A 37 -2.15 11.06 2.93
C THR A 37 -2.67 10.65 4.28
N ARG A 38 -2.71 11.59 5.23
CA ARG A 38 -3.39 11.39 6.52
C ARG A 38 -4.86 11.75 6.42
N ARG A 39 -5.71 10.92 7.01
CA ARG A 39 -7.14 11.19 7.11
C ARG A 39 -7.75 10.51 8.33
N ASP A 40 -8.59 11.23 9.08
CA ASP A 40 -9.43 10.68 10.17
C ASP A 40 -8.68 9.84 11.22
N GLY A 41 -7.38 10.12 11.44
CA GLY A 41 -6.54 9.41 12.40
C GLY A 41 -5.79 8.19 11.85
N GLY A 42 -5.87 7.93 10.54
CA GLY A 42 -5.14 6.88 9.83
C GLY A 42 -4.45 7.39 8.55
N LEU A 43 -4.03 6.45 7.70
CA LEU A 43 -3.35 6.70 6.44
C LEU A 43 -4.16 6.18 5.26
N MET A 44 -4.22 6.97 4.20
CA MET A 44 -4.87 6.66 2.94
C MET A 44 -3.83 6.58 1.84
N ALA A 45 -3.84 5.49 1.09
CA ALA A 45 -3.02 5.30 -0.08
C ALA A 45 -3.86 5.41 -1.35
N GLN A 46 -3.41 6.20 -2.31
CA GLN A 46 -4.09 6.42 -3.58
C GLN A 46 -3.12 6.23 -4.74
N LEU A 47 -3.35 5.20 -5.55
CA LEU A 47 -2.68 5.08 -6.84
C LEU A 47 -3.43 5.94 -7.86
N ALA A 48 -2.70 6.60 -8.76
CA ALA A 48 -3.30 7.38 -9.85
C ALA A 48 -4.41 6.61 -10.58
N GLY A 49 -5.55 7.25 -10.80
CA GLY A 49 -6.72 6.62 -11.46
C GLY A 49 -7.54 5.68 -10.56
N GLN A 50 -7.17 5.49 -9.29
CA GLN A 50 -7.93 4.69 -8.32
C GLN A 50 -8.47 5.54 -7.16
N SER A 51 -9.45 4.99 -6.46
CA SER A 51 -9.93 5.58 -5.20
C SER A 51 -8.88 5.39 -4.11
N ALA A 52 -8.77 6.35 -3.20
CA ALA A 52 -7.93 6.22 -2.02
C ALA A 52 -8.46 5.12 -1.08
N ILE A 53 -7.57 4.29 -0.56
CA ILE A 53 -7.88 3.16 0.33
C ILE A 53 -7.06 3.28 1.60
N GLU A 54 -7.67 2.97 2.74
CA GLU A 54 -6.96 2.97 4.02
C GLU A 54 -5.89 1.87 4.09
N ILE A 55 -4.71 2.24 4.58
CA ILE A 55 -3.60 1.35 4.89
C ILE A 55 -3.34 1.33 6.40
N TYR A 56 -2.94 0.16 6.88
CA TYR A 56 -2.77 -0.13 8.31
C TYR A 56 -1.33 -0.56 8.58
N PRO A 57 -0.70 -0.10 9.66
CA PRO A 57 0.66 -0.48 9.97
C PRO A 57 0.71 -1.91 10.51
N GLU A 58 1.67 -2.68 10.02
CA GLU A 58 2.11 -3.96 10.59
C GLU A 58 3.41 -3.76 11.38
N THR A 59 4.29 -2.88 10.89
CA THR A 59 5.47 -2.37 11.60
C THR A 59 5.62 -0.87 11.33
N GLU A 60 6.75 -0.27 11.71
CA GLU A 60 7.04 1.15 11.49
C GLU A 60 6.98 1.55 10.01
N ASP A 61 7.54 0.71 9.14
CA ASP A 61 7.68 0.98 7.70
C ASP A 61 6.88 0.01 6.82
N VAL A 62 6.19 -0.98 7.41
CA VAL A 62 5.39 -1.98 6.67
C VAL A 62 3.93 -1.71 6.90
N PHE A 63 3.21 -1.47 5.80
CA PHE A 63 1.79 -1.17 5.78
C PHE A 63 1.05 -2.12 4.86
N PHE A 64 -0.22 -2.36 5.18
CA PHE A 64 -1.06 -3.25 4.40
C PHE A 64 -2.49 -2.74 4.26
N TYR A 65 -3.15 -3.17 3.18
CA TYR A 65 -4.58 -2.99 3.00
C TYR A 65 -5.33 -4.10 3.74
N ARG A 66 -6.34 -3.75 4.54
CA ARG A 66 -7.30 -4.74 5.08
C ARG A 66 -8.24 -5.28 3.99
N ILE A 67 -8.58 -4.44 3.01
CA ILE A 67 -9.60 -4.77 2.00
C ILE A 67 -9.04 -5.55 0.80
N VAL A 68 -7.72 -5.77 0.72
CA VAL A 68 -7.10 -6.45 -0.43
C VAL A 68 -6.24 -7.64 0.02
N GLN A 69 -6.80 -8.84 -0.02
CA GLN A 69 -6.03 -10.07 -0.29
C GLN A 69 -5.97 -10.26 -1.80
N ALA A 70 -4.92 -9.77 -2.48
CA ALA A 70 -4.76 -9.95 -3.92
C ALA A 70 -3.48 -10.70 -4.29
N GLN A 71 -3.59 -11.53 -5.32
CA GLN A 71 -2.49 -12.06 -6.10
C GLN A 71 -2.73 -11.69 -7.56
N LEU A 72 -1.69 -11.18 -8.23
CA LEU A 72 -1.72 -10.88 -9.66
C LEU A 72 -0.85 -11.88 -10.40
N PHE A 73 -1.38 -12.42 -11.50
CA PHE A 73 -0.63 -13.28 -12.41
C PHE A 73 -0.58 -12.59 -13.78
N LEU A 74 0.62 -12.22 -14.21
CA LEU A 74 0.83 -11.52 -15.47
C LEU A 74 0.94 -12.53 -16.61
N GLN A 75 0.28 -12.23 -17.73
CA GLN A 75 0.50 -12.96 -18.97
C GLN A 75 1.49 -12.19 -19.86
N PRO A 76 2.49 -12.87 -20.45
CA PRO A 76 3.37 -12.22 -21.41
C PRO A 76 2.57 -11.85 -22.66
N GLN A 77 2.65 -10.58 -23.07
CA GLN A 77 2.15 -10.15 -24.35
C GLN A 77 3.07 -10.74 -25.44
N ARG A 78 2.62 -11.76 -26.16
CA ARG A 78 3.33 -12.19 -27.37
C ARG A 78 3.03 -11.18 -28.47
N ALA A 79 4.03 -10.36 -28.79
CA ALA A 79 4.07 -9.61 -30.04
C ALA A 79 4.24 -10.62 -31.19
N TRP A 80 3.39 -10.50 -32.21
CA TRP A 80 3.53 -11.17 -33.50
C TRP A 80 4.47 -10.39 -34.41
#